data_AF-A0A7J8N4E4-F1
#
_entry.id   AF-A0A7J8N4E4-F1
#
_cell.length_a   1.000
_cell.length_b   1.000
_cell.length_c   1.000
_cell.angle_alpha   90.00
_cell.angle_beta   90.00
_cell.angle_gamma   90.00
#
_symmetry.space_group_name_H-M   'P 1'
#
loop_
_entity.id
_entity.type
_entity.pdbx_description
1 polymer ?
#
loop_
_entity_poly.entity_id
_entity_poly.type
_entity_poly.pdbx_seq_one_letter_code
_entity_poly.pdbx_strand_id
1 'polypeptide(L)'
;NNQPEDEPVKYPIDDLLVKPGPDDPLFTDRPSPSRDFNVPMDCIGDLLMVWDFCSSFSRVLNLWPFSLEDFENAICHKDSNLVLIVETHSALLRILIKDDGEYSLALQNKKRKSKISLITWTEYVCDFLEMINVTELCSCMTTIKRGHYGLLDANAKLGILRELVCHALETDLIRGKLDDLIEQRRALGATVRGEALEYARKKREEKEQLKGESNGLVVKENSMESTGSNPHMAENGEENGDMVEEVISSRPSNAFVNRKQLNGQSKKGEKQKLDPKVEAENITNSNEKEAQKQLTGEKKEDQEKKSKEKREQRKEYFKREMEKRSIRTNPLGKDRDYNRYWWFRRDGRIFVESSDSKQWGYYCAKEEVDALMSSLNPKGERERALQQQLEKFYPRISLELQKRSKDLAQKIALEEAVLRRSTRVRAPPRENPANAFLKYVNKWKED
;
A
#
# COMPACT_ATOMS: atom_id res chain seq x y z
N ASN A 1 34.00 -9.46 44.05
CA ASN A 1 33.43 -8.63 42.96
C ASN A 1 32.46 -9.46 42.16
N ASN A 2 31.20 -9.54 42.62
CA ASN A 2 30.12 -10.04 41.78
C ASN A 2 29.58 -8.84 41.01
N GLN A 3 30.19 -8.53 39.87
CA GLN A 3 29.46 -7.78 38.85
C GLN A 3 28.44 -8.74 38.23
N PRO A 4 27.16 -8.37 38.13
CA PRO A 4 26.24 -9.17 37.34
C PRO A 4 26.78 -9.20 35.92
N GLU A 5 26.95 -10.39 35.35
CA GLU A 5 27.14 -10.52 33.91
C GLU A 5 25.90 -9.90 33.27
N ASP A 6 26.05 -8.76 32.60
CA ASP A 6 24.96 -8.12 31.86
C ASP A 6 24.46 -9.12 30.83
N GLU A 7 23.22 -9.60 31.00
CA GLU A 7 22.59 -10.51 30.04
C GLU A 7 22.62 -9.87 28.63
N PRO A 8 22.95 -10.66 27.58
CA PRO A 8 23.02 -10.14 26.23
C PRO A 8 21.64 -9.62 25.80
N VAL A 9 21.55 -8.30 25.57
CA VAL A 9 20.32 -7.64 25.14
C VAL A 9 19.87 -8.20 23.78
N LYS A 10 18.65 -8.75 23.74
CA LYS A 10 18.06 -9.28 22.51
C LYS A 10 17.36 -8.16 21.74
N TYR A 11 17.85 -7.83 20.55
CA TYR A 11 17.22 -6.87 19.65
C TYR A 11 16.14 -7.51 18.75
N PRO A 12 15.12 -6.76 18.31
CA PRO A 12 14.88 -5.35 18.62
C PRO A 12 14.35 -5.19 20.06
N ILE A 13 14.52 -4.00 20.63
CA ILE A 13 13.97 -3.61 21.94
C ILE A 13 13.22 -2.30 21.80
N ASP A 14 12.54 -1.84 22.85
CA ASP A 14 11.96 -0.49 22.84
C ASP A 14 13.01 0.57 22.47
N ASP A 15 12.68 1.43 21.51
CA ASP A 15 13.59 2.42 20.93
C ASP A 15 14.23 3.35 21.97
N LEU A 16 13.53 3.62 23.09
CA LEU A 16 14.05 4.45 24.19
C LEU A 16 15.09 3.72 25.05
N LEU A 17 15.13 2.39 24.99
CA LEU A 17 16.08 1.54 25.71
C LEU A 17 17.33 1.22 24.88
N VAL A 18 17.36 1.61 23.60
CA VAL A 18 18.50 1.36 22.72
C VAL A 18 19.70 2.20 23.16
N LYS A 19 20.77 1.52 23.58
CA LYS A 19 22.07 2.13 23.90
C LYS A 19 23.00 2.09 22.67
N PRO A 20 23.81 3.14 22.44
CA PRO A 20 24.85 3.11 21.41
C PRO A 20 25.86 2.00 21.69
N GLY A 21 26.15 1.19 20.67
CA GLY A 21 27.19 0.16 20.69
C GLY A 21 28.39 0.53 19.83
N PRO A 22 29.57 -0.07 20.05
CA PRO A 22 30.78 0.21 19.29
C PRO A 22 30.68 -0.22 17.80
N ASP A 23 29.85 -1.23 17.51
CA ASP A 23 29.63 -1.74 16.14
C ASP A 23 28.44 -1.07 15.43
N ASP A 24 27.86 0.00 16.00
CA ASP A 24 26.74 0.68 15.37
C ASP A 24 27.17 1.44 14.12
N PRO A 25 26.34 1.41 13.05
CA PRO A 25 26.60 2.24 11.89
C PRO A 25 26.53 3.72 12.29
N LEU A 26 27.29 4.56 11.59
CA LEU A 26 27.16 6.00 11.74
C LEU A 26 25.80 6.45 11.22
N PHE A 27 24.86 6.71 12.13
CA PHE A 27 23.57 7.29 11.81
C PHE A 27 23.75 8.76 11.42
N THR A 28 23.09 9.18 10.34
CA THR A 28 23.02 10.61 9.99
C THR A 28 22.06 11.34 10.91
N ASP A 29 22.24 12.65 11.05
CA ASP A 29 21.24 13.48 11.73
C ASP A 29 19.89 13.37 11.03
N ARG A 30 18.82 13.29 11.82
CA ARG A 30 17.45 13.24 11.28
C ARG A 30 17.13 14.59 10.62
N PRO A 31 16.76 14.62 9.33
CA PRO A 31 16.41 15.85 8.65
C PRO A 31 15.12 16.44 9.26
N SER A 32 15.10 17.76 9.42
CA SER A 32 13.90 18.47 9.86
C SER A 32 12.87 18.50 8.72
N PRO A 33 11.61 18.10 8.95
CA PRO A 33 10.59 18.16 7.91
C PRO A 33 10.18 19.61 7.63
N SER A 34 9.88 19.94 6.37
CA SER A 34 9.28 21.23 6.01
C SER A 34 7.90 21.36 6.65
N ARG A 35 7.55 22.60 7.00
CA ARG A 35 6.25 22.97 7.59
C ARG A 35 5.55 24.06 6.78
N ASP A 36 5.93 24.18 5.50
CA ASP A 36 5.43 25.21 4.59
C ASP A 36 4.05 24.80 4.05
N PHE A 37 3.04 24.96 4.91
CA PHE A 37 1.63 24.81 4.58
C PHE A 37 0.96 26.18 4.47
N ASN A 38 -0.03 26.29 3.58
CA ASN A 38 -0.84 27.49 3.42
C ASN A 38 -2.00 27.53 4.42
N VAL A 39 -2.43 26.38 4.96
CA VAL A 39 -3.44 26.30 6.03
C VAL A 39 -2.80 26.36 7.42
N PRO A 40 -3.54 26.80 8.45
CA PRO A 40 -3.10 26.70 9.84
C PRO A 40 -2.73 25.26 10.25
N MET A 41 -1.77 25.13 11.18
CA MET A 41 -1.18 23.83 11.57
C MET A 41 -2.20 22.82 12.12
N ASP A 42 -3.20 23.30 12.85
CA ASP A 42 -4.31 22.53 13.41
C ASP A 42 -5.29 22.00 12.34
N CYS A 43 -5.28 22.59 11.14
CA CYS A 43 -6.15 22.22 10.03
C CYS A 43 -5.56 21.14 9.11
N ILE A 44 -4.27 20.82 9.23
CA ILE A 44 -3.57 19.95 8.26
C ILE A 44 -4.12 18.52 8.28
N GLY A 45 -4.43 17.99 9.46
CA GLY A 45 -5.03 16.66 9.59
C GLY A 45 -6.37 16.55 8.84
N ASP A 46 -7.25 17.54 9.03
CA ASP A 46 -8.54 17.61 8.35
C ASP A 46 -8.39 17.82 6.84
N LEU A 47 -7.44 18.67 6.42
CA LEU A 47 -7.11 18.88 5.00
C LEU A 47 -6.72 17.56 4.33
N LEU A 48 -5.77 16.83 4.93
CA LEU A 48 -5.28 15.54 4.41
C LEU A 48 -6.38 14.49 4.39
N MET A 49 -7.20 14.42 5.45
CA MET A 49 -8.31 13.46 5.55
C MET A 49 -9.36 13.70 4.47
N VAL A 50 -9.84 14.94 4.32
CA VAL A 50 -10.85 15.29 3.31
C VAL A 50 -10.29 15.06 1.90
N TRP A 51 -9.07 15.53 1.64
CA TRP A 51 -8.45 15.35 0.33
C TRP A 51 -8.23 13.87 -0.01
N ASP A 52 -7.75 13.05 0.93
CA ASP A 52 -7.54 11.61 0.72
C ASP A 52 -8.85 10.88 0.46
N PHE A 53 -9.94 11.27 1.15
CA PHE A 53 -11.28 10.74 0.88
C PHE A 53 -11.75 11.10 -0.54
N CYS A 54 -11.76 12.39 -0.89
CA CYS A 54 -12.17 12.84 -2.23
C CYS A 54 -11.33 12.18 -3.33
N SER A 55 -10.04 12.02 -3.08
CA SER A 55 -9.09 11.33 -3.95
C SER A 55 -9.37 9.82 -4.09
N SER A 56 -9.68 9.13 -2.99
CA SER A 56 -9.91 7.69 -2.98
C SER A 56 -11.25 7.32 -3.61
N PHE A 57 -12.29 8.13 -3.34
CA PHE A 57 -13.65 7.92 -3.83
C PHE A 57 -14.01 8.79 -5.04
N SER A 58 -13.02 9.38 -5.71
CA SER A 58 -13.23 10.37 -6.79
C SER A 58 -14.20 9.89 -7.88
N ARG A 59 -14.14 8.60 -8.23
CA ARG A 59 -15.03 7.97 -9.21
C ARG A 59 -16.46 7.80 -8.70
N VAL A 60 -16.63 7.45 -7.44
CA VAL A 60 -17.96 7.30 -6.81
C VAL A 60 -18.62 8.66 -6.61
N LEU A 61 -17.80 9.66 -6.26
CA LEU A 61 -18.21 11.06 -6.07
C LEU A 61 -18.52 11.79 -7.39
N ASN A 62 -18.14 11.24 -8.56
CA ASN A 62 -18.10 11.93 -9.85
C ASN A 62 -17.36 13.28 -9.74
N LEU A 63 -16.19 13.24 -9.09
CA LEU A 63 -15.36 14.41 -8.83
C LEU A 63 -14.02 14.23 -9.54
N TRP A 64 -13.76 15.06 -10.55
CA TRP A 64 -12.50 14.98 -11.31
C TRP A 64 -11.29 15.21 -10.38
N PRO A 65 -10.19 14.44 -10.51
CA PRO A 65 -9.06 14.54 -9.59
C PRO A 65 -8.40 15.93 -9.58
N PHE A 66 -7.92 16.33 -8.41
CA PHE A 66 -7.16 17.57 -8.17
C PHE A 66 -6.01 17.33 -7.20
N SER A 67 -4.98 18.16 -7.26
CA SER A 67 -3.81 18.03 -6.38
C SER A 67 -4.11 18.49 -4.95
N LEU A 68 -3.29 18.05 -3.98
CA LEU A 68 -3.41 18.51 -2.60
C LEU A 68 -3.14 20.02 -2.53
N GLU A 69 -2.20 20.53 -3.32
CA GLU A 69 -1.90 21.97 -3.40
C GLU A 69 -3.07 22.77 -3.95
N ASP A 70 -3.75 22.29 -5.00
CA ASP A 70 -4.94 22.97 -5.53
C ASP A 70 -6.06 23.03 -4.48
N PHE A 71 -6.23 21.95 -3.72
CA PHE A 71 -7.22 21.89 -2.65
C PHE A 71 -6.88 22.83 -1.50
N GLU A 72 -5.62 22.81 -1.04
CA GLU A 72 -5.12 23.70 0.00
C GLU A 72 -5.29 25.17 -0.39
N ASN A 73 -4.88 25.54 -1.62
CA ASN A 73 -5.06 26.89 -2.14
C ASN A 73 -6.54 27.29 -2.23
N ALA A 74 -7.42 26.37 -2.66
CA ALA A 74 -8.85 26.62 -2.73
C ALA A 74 -9.50 26.83 -1.35
N ILE A 75 -9.02 26.13 -0.31
CA ILE A 75 -9.46 26.33 1.07
C ILE A 75 -9.04 27.71 1.58
N CYS A 76 -7.80 28.13 1.29
CA CYS A 76 -7.29 29.45 1.70
C CYS A 76 -7.83 30.62 0.87
N HIS A 77 -8.43 30.34 -0.29
CA HIS A 77 -8.94 31.37 -1.19
C HIS A 77 -10.16 32.09 -0.63
N LYS A 78 -10.14 33.43 -0.70
CA LYS A 78 -11.17 34.30 -0.11
C LYS A 78 -12.19 34.85 -1.11
N ASP A 79 -11.93 34.80 -2.41
CA ASP A 79 -12.85 35.35 -3.40
C ASP A 79 -14.03 34.39 -3.67
N SER A 80 -15.02 34.89 -4.41
CA SER A 80 -16.25 34.16 -4.74
C SER A 80 -16.05 33.07 -5.81
N ASN A 81 -14.97 33.11 -6.58
CA ASN A 81 -14.67 32.11 -7.60
C ASN A 81 -14.11 30.83 -6.96
N LEU A 82 -15.01 29.95 -6.52
CA LEU A 82 -14.71 28.79 -5.67
C LEU A 82 -15.03 27.45 -6.35
N VAL A 83 -14.86 27.33 -7.67
CA VAL A 83 -15.34 26.17 -8.45
C VAL A 83 -14.95 24.82 -7.83
N LEU A 84 -13.68 24.64 -7.42
CA LEU A 84 -13.24 23.40 -6.78
C LEU A 84 -13.98 23.11 -5.46
N ILE A 85 -14.18 24.13 -4.62
CA ILE A 85 -14.93 24.00 -3.36
C ILE A 85 -16.39 23.68 -3.63
N VAL A 86 -17.02 24.37 -4.59
CA VAL A 86 -18.42 24.15 -4.98
C VAL A 86 -18.62 22.71 -5.46
N GLU A 87 -17.76 22.23 -6.35
CA GLU A 87 -17.81 20.87 -6.88
C GLU A 87 -17.58 19.82 -5.80
N THR A 88 -16.64 20.07 -4.87
CA THR A 88 -16.35 19.16 -3.75
C THR A 88 -17.55 19.03 -2.81
N HIS A 89 -18.12 20.15 -2.35
CA HIS A 89 -19.33 20.15 -1.53
C HIS A 89 -20.50 19.48 -2.24
N SER A 90 -20.72 19.85 -3.50
CA SER A 90 -21.82 19.30 -4.29
C SER A 90 -21.68 17.79 -4.48
N ALA A 91 -20.45 17.28 -4.65
CA ALA A 91 -20.20 15.85 -4.78
C ALA A 91 -20.54 15.07 -3.52
N LEU A 92 -20.11 15.57 -2.36
CA LEU A 92 -20.42 14.95 -1.06
C LEU A 92 -21.91 14.99 -0.77
N LEU A 93 -22.54 16.16 -0.92
CA LEU A 93 -23.98 16.34 -0.70
C LEU A 93 -24.82 15.46 -1.65
N ARG A 94 -24.40 15.28 -2.92
CA ARG A 94 -25.10 14.39 -3.85
C ARG A 94 -25.13 12.94 -3.38
N ILE A 95 -24.09 12.47 -2.69
CA ILE A 95 -24.12 11.13 -2.10
C ILE A 95 -25.16 11.09 -0.99
N LEU A 96 -25.15 12.06 -0.07
CA LEU A 96 -26.13 12.13 1.02
C LEU A 96 -27.58 12.30 0.56
N ILE A 97 -27.82 12.97 -0.57
CA ILE A 97 -29.16 13.14 -1.16
C ILE A 97 -29.69 11.84 -1.76
N LYS A 98 -28.79 11.06 -2.37
CA LYS A 98 -29.14 9.79 -3.02
C LYS A 98 -29.28 8.65 -2.00
N ASP A 99 -28.69 8.82 -0.83
CA ASP A 99 -28.86 7.94 0.31
C ASP A 99 -30.21 8.20 0.97
N ASP A 100 -30.94 7.16 1.37
CA ASP A 100 -32.25 7.28 2.04
C ASP A 100 -32.10 7.63 3.54
N GLY A 101 -31.00 8.29 3.92
CA GLY A 101 -30.66 8.67 5.29
C GLY A 101 -31.26 10.00 5.76
N GLU A 102 -30.77 10.47 6.93
CA GLU A 102 -31.29 11.64 7.64
C GLU A 102 -31.30 12.91 6.78
N TYR A 103 -30.26 13.11 5.96
CA TYR A 103 -30.15 14.30 5.13
C TYR A 103 -31.17 14.34 4.00
N SER A 104 -31.43 13.20 3.35
CA SER A 104 -32.49 13.09 2.34
C SER A 104 -33.86 13.37 2.95
N LEU A 105 -34.14 12.82 4.14
CA LEU A 105 -35.37 13.10 4.89
C LEU A 105 -35.52 14.59 5.25
N ALA A 106 -34.43 15.23 5.72
CA ALA A 106 -34.42 16.65 6.04
C ALA A 106 -34.75 17.53 4.82
N LEU A 107 -34.24 17.18 3.64
CA LEU A 107 -34.53 17.89 2.40
C LEU A 107 -35.98 17.67 1.92
N GLN A 108 -36.52 16.46 2.08
CA GLN A 108 -37.93 16.16 1.76
C GLN A 108 -38.87 16.99 2.63
N ASN A 109 -38.61 17.08 3.93
CA ASN A 109 -39.39 17.90 4.87
C ASN A 109 -39.39 19.39 4.47
N LYS A 110 -38.25 19.87 3.93
CA LYS A 110 -38.10 21.24 3.40
C LYS A 110 -38.59 21.42 1.95
N LYS A 111 -39.12 20.37 1.31
CA LYS A 111 -39.57 20.35 -0.10
C LYS A 111 -38.47 20.83 -1.08
N ARG A 112 -37.20 20.54 -0.78
CA ARG A 112 -36.06 20.92 -1.62
C ARG A 112 -36.02 20.06 -2.89
N LYS A 113 -35.58 20.65 -4.00
CA LYS A 113 -35.26 19.90 -5.22
C LYS A 113 -33.98 19.07 -4.99
N SER A 114 -33.80 17.97 -5.70
CA SER A 114 -32.57 17.15 -5.57
C SER A 114 -31.38 17.64 -6.41
N LYS A 115 -31.57 18.62 -7.32
CA LYS A 115 -30.52 19.12 -8.21
C LYS A 115 -29.74 20.27 -7.57
N ILE A 116 -28.48 20.03 -7.22
CA ILE A 116 -27.53 21.05 -6.77
C ILE A 116 -26.94 21.81 -7.97
N SER A 117 -26.91 23.15 -7.91
CA SER A 117 -26.33 24.02 -8.93
C SER A 117 -25.24 24.93 -8.34
N LEU A 118 -24.48 25.60 -9.21
CA LEU A 118 -23.45 26.57 -8.81
C LEU A 118 -23.99 27.75 -7.96
N ILE A 119 -25.29 28.03 -8.04
CA ILE A 119 -25.93 29.11 -7.27
C ILE A 119 -26.70 28.61 -6.04
N THR A 120 -27.09 27.33 -6.01
CA THR A 120 -27.92 26.77 -4.91
C THR A 120 -27.14 25.96 -3.90
N TRP A 121 -25.89 25.56 -4.17
CA TRP A 121 -25.12 24.64 -3.30
C TRP A 121 -24.98 25.12 -1.85
N THR A 122 -24.87 26.43 -1.60
CA THR A 122 -24.77 26.99 -0.25
C THR A 122 -26.03 26.76 0.57
N GLU A 123 -27.21 26.67 -0.07
CA GLU A 123 -28.47 26.37 0.59
C GLU A 123 -28.48 24.94 1.13
N TYR A 124 -27.98 23.98 0.34
CA TYR A 124 -27.82 22.58 0.76
C TYR A 124 -26.79 22.45 1.87
N VAL A 125 -25.66 23.18 1.79
CA VAL A 125 -24.69 23.22 2.89
C VAL A 125 -25.37 23.75 4.16
N CYS A 126 -26.16 24.82 4.09
CA CYS A 126 -26.87 25.33 5.27
C CYS A 126 -27.91 24.34 5.81
N ASP A 127 -28.65 23.65 4.93
CA ASP A 127 -29.61 22.63 5.34
C ASP A 127 -28.91 21.45 6.04
N PHE A 128 -27.72 21.07 5.57
CA PHE A 128 -26.87 20.06 6.22
C PHE A 128 -26.36 20.54 7.58
N LEU A 129 -25.89 21.79 7.68
CA LEU A 129 -25.43 22.36 8.95
C LEU A 129 -26.55 22.45 9.99
N GLU A 130 -27.78 22.75 9.56
CA GLU A 130 -28.96 22.74 10.43
C GLU A 130 -29.30 21.33 10.91
N MET A 131 -29.11 20.31 10.05
CA MET A 131 -29.35 18.91 10.40
C MET A 131 -28.35 18.42 11.45
N ILE A 132 -27.04 18.61 11.24
CA ILE A 132 -26.01 18.13 12.18
C ILE A 132 -25.98 18.93 13.49
N ASN A 133 -26.45 20.19 13.45
CA ASN A 133 -26.58 21.08 14.60
C ASN A 133 -25.31 21.22 15.46
N VAL A 134 -24.13 21.21 14.82
CA VAL A 134 -22.82 21.43 15.48
C VAL A 134 -22.62 22.92 15.71
N THR A 135 -22.55 23.34 16.97
CA THR A 135 -22.64 24.75 17.38
C THR A 135 -21.59 25.62 16.70
N GLU A 136 -20.32 25.18 16.64
CA GLU A 136 -19.26 25.96 15.99
C GLU A 136 -19.52 26.17 14.49
N LEU A 137 -20.01 25.14 13.78
CA LEU A 137 -20.25 25.22 12.34
C LEU A 137 -21.55 25.97 12.01
N CYS A 138 -22.59 25.84 12.84
CA CYS A 138 -23.84 26.58 12.67
C CYS A 138 -23.62 28.10 12.73
N SER A 139 -22.62 28.58 13.47
CA SER A 139 -22.26 30.00 13.51
C SER A 139 -21.91 30.58 12.12
N CYS A 140 -21.39 29.74 11.22
CA CYS A 140 -20.99 30.13 9.87
C CYS A 140 -22.17 30.29 8.90
N MET A 141 -23.35 29.73 9.23
CA MET A 141 -24.51 29.69 8.34
C MET A 141 -24.96 31.08 7.87
N THR A 142 -24.86 32.10 8.73
CA THR A 142 -25.26 33.48 8.37
C THR A 142 -24.38 34.05 7.25
N THR A 143 -23.07 33.81 7.31
CA THR A 143 -22.09 34.21 6.30
C THR A 143 -22.28 33.42 5.00
N ILE A 144 -22.56 32.12 5.10
CA ILE A 144 -22.82 31.25 3.94
C ILE A 144 -24.09 31.68 3.21
N LYS A 145 -25.19 31.94 3.94
CA LYS A 145 -26.48 32.39 3.37
C LYS A 145 -26.36 33.73 2.64
N ARG A 146 -25.40 34.58 3.03
CA ARG A 146 -25.09 35.86 2.35
C ARG A 146 -24.21 35.70 1.11
N GLY A 147 -23.80 34.48 0.76
CA GLY A 147 -22.93 34.20 -0.39
C GLY A 147 -21.44 34.46 -0.12
N HIS A 148 -21.05 34.61 1.15
CA HIS A 148 -19.68 34.94 1.54
C HIS A 148 -18.88 33.73 2.03
N TYR A 149 -19.15 32.54 1.47
CA TYR A 149 -18.44 31.30 1.85
C TYR A 149 -16.90 31.45 1.75
N GLY A 150 -16.41 32.16 0.74
CA GLY A 150 -14.96 32.41 0.57
C GLY A 150 -14.31 33.08 1.77
N LEU A 151 -15.06 33.92 2.50
CA LEU A 151 -14.56 34.66 3.66
C LEU A 151 -14.47 33.81 4.94
N LEU A 152 -15.00 32.59 4.95
CA LEU A 152 -14.78 31.65 6.05
C LEU A 152 -13.29 31.32 6.16
N ASP A 153 -12.83 31.10 7.39
CA ASP A 153 -11.46 30.64 7.62
C ASP A 153 -11.30 29.17 7.23
N ALA A 154 -10.04 28.72 7.16
CA ALA A 154 -9.72 27.35 6.75
C ALA A 154 -10.33 26.32 7.72
N ASN A 155 -10.36 26.63 9.02
CA ASN A 155 -10.91 25.75 10.05
C ASN A 155 -12.41 25.51 9.82
N ALA A 156 -13.21 26.56 9.62
CA ALA A 156 -14.64 26.40 9.33
C ALA A 156 -14.88 25.65 8.01
N LYS A 157 -14.16 25.99 6.93
CA LYS A 157 -14.31 25.32 5.63
C LYS A 157 -14.01 23.83 5.71
N LEU A 158 -12.91 23.46 6.38
CA LEU A 158 -12.50 22.07 6.56
C LEU A 158 -13.40 21.34 7.56
N GLY A 159 -13.88 22.01 8.60
CA GLY A 159 -14.85 21.45 9.53
C GLY A 159 -16.15 21.04 8.84
N ILE A 160 -16.72 21.89 7.98
CA ILE A 160 -17.91 21.56 7.19
C ILE A 160 -17.64 20.33 6.30
N LEU A 161 -16.51 20.33 5.59
CA LEU A 161 -16.13 19.23 4.70
C LEU A 161 -15.85 17.93 5.46
N ARG A 162 -15.26 18.01 6.65
CA ARG A 162 -15.02 16.86 7.52
C ARG A 162 -16.34 16.19 7.90
N GLU A 163 -17.31 16.95 8.38
CA GLU A 163 -18.63 16.38 8.74
C GLU A 163 -19.32 15.78 7.51
N LEU A 164 -19.24 16.43 6.35
CA LEU A 164 -19.76 15.87 5.10
C LEU A 164 -19.10 14.54 4.74
N VAL A 165 -17.79 14.41 4.92
CA VAL A 165 -17.05 13.15 4.69
C VAL A 165 -17.46 12.09 5.72
N CYS A 166 -17.59 12.44 7.00
CA CYS A 166 -18.06 11.53 8.05
C CYS A 166 -19.42 10.93 7.70
N HIS A 167 -20.40 11.75 7.34
CA HIS A 167 -21.71 11.25 6.90
C HIS A 167 -21.65 10.52 5.57
N ALA A 168 -20.78 10.91 4.63
CA ALA A 168 -20.62 10.18 3.38
C ALA A 168 -20.11 8.75 3.63
N LEU A 169 -19.24 8.54 4.62
CA LEU A 169 -18.75 7.21 5.01
C LEU A 169 -19.85 6.31 5.60
N GLU A 170 -20.92 6.89 6.14
CA GLU A 170 -22.05 6.15 6.72
C GLU A 170 -23.05 5.67 5.65
N THR A 171 -23.06 6.31 4.46
CA THR A 171 -23.99 5.96 3.38
C THR A 171 -23.78 4.55 2.84
N ASP A 172 -24.89 3.91 2.44
CA ASP A 172 -24.88 2.53 1.93
C ASP A 172 -23.99 2.39 0.69
N LEU A 173 -23.98 3.43 -0.16
CA LEU A 173 -23.15 3.45 -1.36
C LEU A 173 -21.66 3.35 -1.05
N ILE A 174 -21.17 4.12 -0.07
CA ILE A 174 -19.75 4.13 0.29
C ILE A 174 -19.40 2.88 1.10
N ARG A 175 -20.26 2.47 2.04
CA ARG A 175 -20.06 1.22 2.79
C ARG A 175 -20.00 0.00 1.89
N GLY A 176 -20.94 -0.14 0.95
CA GLY A 176 -20.91 -1.23 -0.02
C GLY A 176 -19.64 -1.22 -0.89
N LYS A 177 -19.14 -0.04 -1.28
CA LYS A 177 -17.86 0.08 -2.00
C LYS A 177 -16.66 -0.30 -1.14
N LEU A 178 -16.67 0.02 0.15
CA LEU A 178 -15.65 -0.41 1.10
C LEU A 178 -15.66 -1.93 1.28
N ASP A 179 -16.85 -2.53 1.41
CA ASP A 179 -17.03 -3.99 1.53
C ASP A 179 -16.53 -4.71 0.27
N ASP A 180 -16.89 -4.22 -0.92
CA ASP A 180 -16.37 -4.72 -2.21
C ASP A 180 -14.83 -4.73 -2.20
N LEU A 181 -14.20 -3.64 -1.75
CA LEU A 181 -12.74 -3.51 -1.70
C LEU A 181 -12.11 -4.44 -0.66
N ILE A 182 -12.75 -4.63 0.50
CA ILE A 182 -12.32 -5.56 1.55
C ILE A 182 -12.37 -6.99 1.03
N GLU A 183 -13.47 -7.40 0.42
CA GLU A 183 -13.64 -8.73 -0.14
C GLU A 183 -12.62 -8.98 -1.25
N GLN A 184 -12.48 -8.03 -2.18
CA GLN A 184 -11.49 -8.06 -3.25
C GLN A 184 -10.05 -8.20 -2.72
N ARG A 185 -9.72 -7.55 -1.61
CA ARG A 185 -8.41 -7.67 -0.95
C ARG A 185 -8.24 -9.03 -0.28
N ARG A 186 -9.27 -9.54 0.41
CA ARG A 186 -9.25 -10.87 1.03
C ARG A 186 -9.07 -11.97 -0.01
N ALA A 187 -9.78 -11.89 -1.13
CA ALA A 187 -9.66 -12.82 -2.24
C ALA A 187 -8.25 -12.83 -2.85
N LEU A 188 -7.66 -11.66 -3.10
CA LEU A 188 -6.26 -11.57 -3.56
C LEU A 188 -5.27 -12.11 -2.53
N GLY A 189 -5.47 -11.84 -1.25
CA GLY A 189 -4.63 -12.42 -0.20
C GLY A 189 -4.71 -13.95 -0.16
N ALA A 190 -5.91 -14.51 -0.35
CA ALA A 190 -6.13 -15.95 -0.41
C ALA A 190 -5.45 -16.58 -1.64
N THR A 191 -5.51 -15.95 -2.82
CA THR A 191 -4.81 -16.45 -4.01
C THR A 191 -3.30 -16.44 -3.84
N VAL A 192 -2.73 -15.36 -3.27
CA VAL A 192 -1.28 -15.28 -2.97
C VAL A 192 -0.85 -16.39 -2.00
N ARG A 193 -1.60 -16.61 -0.92
CA ARG A 193 -1.32 -17.70 0.03
C ARG A 193 -1.45 -19.07 -0.61
N GLY A 194 -2.49 -19.28 -1.42
CA GLY A 194 -2.70 -20.52 -2.15
C GLY A 194 -1.53 -20.85 -3.09
N GLU A 195 -1.09 -19.88 -3.90
CA GLU A 195 0.07 -20.05 -4.80
C GLU A 195 1.36 -20.35 -4.01
N ALA A 196 1.56 -19.71 -2.85
CA ALA A 196 2.71 -19.99 -1.98
C ALA A 196 2.69 -21.41 -1.38
N LEU A 197 1.51 -21.88 -0.94
CA LEU A 197 1.32 -23.23 -0.41
C LEU A 197 1.53 -24.31 -1.48
N GLU A 198 0.97 -24.12 -2.68
CA GLU A 198 1.16 -25.05 -3.80
C GLU A 198 2.63 -25.14 -4.19
N TYR A 199 3.34 -24.00 -4.21
CA TYR A 199 4.78 -23.97 -4.45
C TYR A 199 5.57 -24.70 -3.36
N ALA A 200 5.26 -24.45 -2.08
CA ALA A 200 5.90 -25.14 -0.97
C ALA A 200 5.67 -26.66 -1.04
N ARG A 201 4.48 -27.09 -1.49
CA ARG A 201 4.16 -28.50 -1.72
C ARG A 201 4.99 -29.10 -2.85
N LYS A 202 5.03 -28.48 -4.03
CA LYS A 202 5.84 -28.93 -5.17
C LYS A 202 7.31 -29.09 -4.80
N LYS A 203 7.86 -28.11 -4.06
CA LYS A 203 9.26 -28.16 -3.58
C LYS A 203 9.52 -29.30 -2.59
N ARG A 204 8.53 -29.68 -1.77
CA ARG A 204 8.63 -30.84 -0.87
C ARG A 204 8.61 -32.15 -1.66
N GLU A 205 7.69 -32.28 -2.63
CA GLU A 205 7.58 -33.44 -3.51
C GLU A 205 8.86 -33.66 -4.34
N GLU A 206 9.46 -32.60 -4.88
CA GLU A 206 10.76 -32.65 -5.59
C GLU A 206 11.91 -33.10 -4.66
N LYS A 207 11.96 -32.59 -3.43
CA LYS A 207 12.98 -32.99 -2.43
C LYS A 207 12.83 -34.46 -2.02
N GLU A 208 11.61 -34.99 -1.97
CA GLU A 208 11.34 -36.40 -1.69
C GLU A 208 11.72 -37.31 -2.85
N GLN A 209 11.45 -36.91 -4.10
CA GLN A 209 11.87 -37.66 -5.30
C GLN A 209 13.39 -37.78 -5.40
N LEU A 210 14.12 -36.69 -5.15
CA LEU A 210 15.60 -36.71 -5.13
C LEU A 210 16.19 -37.60 -4.03
N LYS A 211 15.50 -37.75 -2.88
CA LYS A 211 15.89 -38.69 -1.82
C LYS A 211 15.57 -40.15 -2.17
N GLY A 212 14.50 -40.40 -2.92
CA GLY A 212 14.11 -41.72 -3.39
C GLY A 212 15.08 -42.31 -4.41
N GLU A 213 15.67 -41.47 -5.26
CA GLU A 213 16.65 -41.88 -6.30
C GLU A 213 18.05 -42.18 -5.72
N SER A 214 18.40 -41.65 -4.53
CA SER A 214 19.68 -41.94 -3.86
C SER A 214 19.72 -43.26 -3.08
N ASN A 215 18.59 -43.95 -2.88
CA ASN A 215 18.53 -45.21 -2.11
C ASN A 215 18.75 -46.48 -2.96
N GLY A 216 19.28 -46.36 -4.18
CA GLY A 216 19.56 -47.48 -5.10
C GLY A 216 20.94 -48.15 -4.96
N LEU A 217 21.77 -47.76 -4.00
CA LEU A 217 23.06 -48.43 -3.71
C LEU A 217 23.07 -48.97 -2.28
N VAL A 218 22.55 -50.20 -2.15
CA VAL A 218 22.78 -51.03 -0.97
C VAL A 218 24.24 -51.48 -1.02
N VAL A 219 25.12 -50.79 -0.28
CA VAL A 219 26.35 -51.41 0.22
C VAL A 219 26.05 -51.90 1.63
N LYS A 220 26.13 -53.21 1.78
CA LYS A 220 25.91 -53.94 3.01
C LYS A 220 27.29 -54.10 3.67
N GLU A 221 27.56 -53.40 4.76
CA GLU A 221 28.57 -53.84 5.72
C GLU A 221 28.24 -53.34 7.14
N ASN A 222 28.25 -54.27 8.09
CA ASN A 222 27.98 -54.07 9.50
C ASN A 222 29.23 -53.48 10.19
N SER A 223 29.08 -52.58 11.18
CA SER A 223 29.37 -52.92 12.59
C SER A 223 29.22 -51.72 13.55
N MET A 224 28.76 -52.07 14.76
CA MET A 224 29.00 -51.51 16.09
C MET A 224 28.20 -50.29 16.61
N GLU A 225 27.60 -50.55 17.78
CA GLU A 225 26.76 -49.71 18.65
C GLU A 225 27.51 -48.52 19.29
N SER A 226 26.78 -47.44 19.61
CA SER A 226 26.40 -47.10 21.00
C SER A 226 26.00 -45.62 21.20
N THR A 227 24.88 -45.45 21.91
CA THR A 227 24.51 -44.36 22.83
C THR A 227 24.40 -42.90 22.34
N GLY A 228 23.14 -42.48 22.17
CA GLY A 228 22.49 -41.49 23.02
C GLY A 228 22.94 -40.02 22.91
N SER A 229 22.06 -39.17 22.36
CA SER A 229 21.62 -37.88 22.91
C SER A 229 20.64 -37.19 21.96
N ASN A 230 19.45 -36.85 22.45
CA ASN A 230 18.53 -35.90 21.78
C ASN A 230 19.22 -34.53 21.62
N PRO A 231 18.84 -33.72 20.62
CA PRO A 231 18.06 -32.54 20.99
C PRO A 231 16.96 -32.14 19.98
N HIS A 232 15.82 -31.80 20.59
CA HIS A 232 14.99 -30.61 20.37
C HIS A 232 14.57 -30.19 18.94
N MET A 233 13.26 -30.30 18.74
CA MET A 233 12.45 -29.50 17.83
C MET A 233 12.71 -28.00 18.04
N ALA A 234 13.16 -27.31 17.00
CA ALA A 234 13.05 -25.86 16.88
C ALA A 234 11.81 -25.57 16.03
N GLU A 235 10.73 -25.26 16.74
CA GLU A 235 9.51 -24.66 16.27
C GLU A 235 9.82 -23.18 15.98
N ASN A 236 9.84 -22.78 14.70
CA ASN A 236 9.76 -21.37 14.32
C ASN A 236 8.36 -21.13 13.75
N GLY A 237 7.46 -20.73 14.66
CA GLY A 237 6.23 -20.06 14.30
C GLY A 237 6.55 -18.63 13.84
N GLU A 238 6.24 -18.33 12.59
CA GLU A 238 5.95 -16.96 12.18
C GLU A 238 4.45 -16.74 12.43
N GLU A 239 4.14 -16.23 13.62
CA GLU A 239 2.85 -15.63 13.94
C GLU A 239 2.74 -14.30 13.19
N ASN A 240 1.96 -14.28 12.11
CA ASN A 240 1.27 -13.06 11.70
C ASN A 240 -0.06 -13.04 12.47
N GLY A 241 -0.10 -12.22 13.51
CA GLY A 241 -1.31 -11.90 14.24
C GLY A 241 -2.29 -11.14 13.35
N ASP A 242 -3.35 -11.84 12.95
CA ASP A 242 -4.67 -11.28 12.72
C ASP A 242 -5.66 -12.42 13.01
N MET A 243 -5.88 -12.69 14.31
CA MET A 243 -7.01 -13.48 14.78
C MET A 243 -8.04 -12.53 15.37
N VAL A 244 -9.18 -12.43 14.68
CA VAL A 244 -10.48 -12.34 15.34
C VAL A 244 -11.16 -13.66 15.03
N GLU A 245 -11.49 -14.38 16.09
CA GLU A 245 -11.96 -15.77 16.13
C GLU A 245 -13.47 -15.83 15.84
N GLU A 246 -13.92 -16.79 15.02
CA GLU A 246 -15.23 -17.41 15.25
C GLU A 246 -15.23 -18.89 14.80
N VAL A 247 -15.77 -19.70 15.70
CA VAL A 247 -15.78 -21.17 15.75
C VAL A 247 -16.93 -21.72 14.89
N ILE A 248 -16.75 -22.91 14.27
CA ILE A 248 -17.71 -24.03 14.32
C ILE A 248 -17.10 -25.30 13.68
N SER A 249 -17.23 -26.39 14.45
CA SER A 249 -16.83 -27.77 14.18
C SER A 249 -17.74 -28.46 13.17
N SER A 250 -17.22 -29.41 12.36
CA SER A 250 -17.78 -30.78 12.25
C SER A 250 -16.95 -31.72 11.36
N ARG A 251 -16.69 -32.93 11.89
CA ARG A 251 -16.30 -34.17 11.18
C ARG A 251 -17.48 -34.70 10.32
N PRO A 252 -17.28 -35.55 9.30
CA PRO A 252 -17.17 -37.03 9.48
C PRO A 252 -16.09 -37.68 8.57
N SER A 253 -15.25 -38.60 9.05
CA SER A 253 -15.41 -40.08 9.02
C SER A 253 -15.97 -40.69 7.72
N ASN A 254 -15.16 -41.48 7.00
CA ASN A 254 -15.44 -42.91 6.83
C ASN A 254 -14.27 -43.66 6.18
N ALA A 255 -14.24 -44.96 6.47
CA ALA A 255 -13.15 -45.87 6.28
C ALA A 255 -13.56 -47.03 5.34
N PHE A 256 -12.55 -47.74 4.80
CA PHE A 256 -12.60 -49.16 4.40
C PHE A 256 -13.43 -49.49 3.11
N VAL A 257 -13.17 -50.50 2.25
CA VAL A 257 -12.40 -51.76 2.27
C VAL A 257 -12.08 -52.24 0.81
N ASN A 258 -11.06 -53.11 0.67
CA ASN A 258 -10.94 -54.31 -0.21
C ASN A 258 -10.56 -54.16 -1.71
N ARG A 259 -9.95 -55.13 -2.42
CA ARG A 259 -9.06 -56.31 -2.20
C ARG A 259 -9.09 -57.15 -3.51
N LYS A 260 -7.91 -57.58 -4.02
CA LYS A 260 -7.56 -58.76 -4.88
C LYS A 260 -8.17 -58.88 -6.30
N GLN A 261 -7.36 -58.94 -7.37
CA GLN A 261 -6.58 -60.06 -7.98
C GLN A 261 -7.31 -60.78 -9.13
N LEU A 262 -6.49 -61.15 -10.14
CA LEU A 262 -6.54 -62.26 -11.13
C LEU A 262 -6.56 -61.73 -12.59
N ASN A 263 -5.50 -61.87 -13.39
CA ASN A 263 -4.82 -63.05 -13.99
C ASN A 263 -5.39 -63.39 -15.39
N GLY A 264 -4.50 -63.52 -16.39
CA GLY A 264 -4.84 -63.93 -17.76
C GLY A 264 -3.62 -64.00 -18.70
N GLN A 265 -3.24 -65.22 -19.07
CA GLN A 265 -2.14 -65.63 -19.98
C GLN A 265 -2.48 -65.32 -21.48
N SER A 266 -1.62 -65.36 -22.52
CA SER A 266 -0.73 -66.43 -23.00
C SER A 266 -0.02 -66.05 -24.34
N LYS A 267 1.25 -66.48 -24.50
CA LYS A 267 1.93 -67.16 -25.68
C LYS A 267 2.10 -66.38 -27.03
N LYS A 268 3.12 -66.59 -27.91
CA LYS A 268 4.29 -67.51 -28.06
C LYS A 268 5.18 -67.06 -29.27
N GLY A 269 6.49 -67.41 -29.25
CA GLY A 269 7.37 -67.76 -30.42
C GLY A 269 8.33 -66.67 -30.93
N GLU A 270 9.62 -66.88 -31.28
CA GLU A 270 10.50 -68.06 -31.38
C GLU A 270 12.00 -67.64 -31.53
N LYS A 271 12.94 -68.38 -30.89
CA LYS A 271 14.35 -68.83 -31.22
C LYS A 271 15.30 -67.98 -32.14
N GLN A 272 16.64 -67.98 -32.07
CA GLN A 272 17.71 -68.78 -31.41
C GLN A 272 19.11 -68.08 -31.54
N LYS A 273 20.09 -68.59 -30.76
CA LYS A 273 21.52 -68.24 -30.48
C LYS A 273 22.49 -68.20 -31.70
N LEU A 274 23.71 -67.61 -31.68
CA LEU A 274 24.98 -68.04 -31.02
C LEU A 274 26.12 -66.97 -31.14
N ASP A 275 27.01 -66.87 -30.13
CA ASP A 275 28.23 -66.01 -30.00
C ASP A 275 29.50 -66.55 -30.76
N PRO A 276 30.78 -66.07 -30.62
CA PRO A 276 31.38 -64.85 -29.97
C PRO A 276 32.57 -64.16 -30.73
N LYS A 277 33.09 -63.05 -30.14
CA LYS A 277 34.48 -62.48 -30.22
C LYS A 277 34.79 -61.61 -31.48
N VAL A 278 35.49 -60.46 -31.49
CA VAL A 278 36.58 -59.86 -30.68
C VAL A 278 36.54 -58.31 -30.82
N GLU A 279 36.93 -57.63 -29.75
CA GLU A 279 37.46 -56.26 -29.57
C GLU A 279 37.62 -55.33 -30.78
N ALA A 280 37.03 -54.13 -30.69
CA ALA A 280 37.73 -52.82 -30.71
C ALA A 280 36.69 -51.69 -30.54
N GLU A 281 37.15 -50.55 -30.02
CA GLU A 281 36.43 -49.25 -29.93
C GLU A 281 35.62 -49.01 -28.65
N ASN A 282 36.38 -48.83 -27.58
CA ASN A 282 35.92 -48.27 -26.32
C ASN A 282 36.67 -46.95 -26.05
N ILE A 283 36.63 -45.96 -26.96
CA ILE A 283 37.08 -44.57 -26.71
C ILE A 283 36.25 -43.58 -27.56
N THR A 284 34.93 -43.54 -27.38
CA THR A 284 34.09 -42.46 -27.97
C THR A 284 32.79 -42.20 -27.20
N ASN A 285 32.64 -42.71 -25.97
CA ASN A 285 31.39 -42.62 -25.20
C ASN A 285 31.48 -41.83 -23.88
N SER A 286 32.59 -41.13 -23.62
CA SER A 286 32.73 -40.24 -22.45
C SER A 286 32.34 -38.80 -22.77
N ASN A 287 32.75 -38.28 -23.93
CA ASN A 287 32.53 -36.87 -24.30
C ASN A 287 31.07 -36.58 -24.68
N GLU A 288 30.33 -37.53 -25.27
CA GLU A 288 28.91 -37.33 -25.59
C GLU A 288 28.00 -37.33 -24.35
N LYS A 289 28.32 -38.14 -23.32
CA LYS A 289 27.58 -38.15 -22.04
C LYS A 289 27.87 -36.90 -21.20
N GLU A 290 29.09 -36.38 -21.22
CA GLU A 290 29.42 -35.12 -20.55
C GLU A 290 28.83 -33.91 -21.29
N ALA A 291 28.89 -33.87 -22.61
CA ALA A 291 28.24 -32.82 -23.41
C ALA A 291 26.71 -32.84 -23.26
N GLN A 292 26.08 -34.03 -23.25
CA GLN A 292 24.65 -34.16 -22.97
C GLN A 292 24.28 -33.77 -21.54
N LYS A 293 25.13 -34.07 -20.53
CA LYS A 293 24.94 -33.62 -19.13
C LYS A 293 25.09 -32.09 -18.99
N GLN A 294 26.06 -31.48 -19.66
CA GLN A 294 26.24 -30.03 -19.66
C GLN A 294 25.07 -29.32 -20.35
N LEU A 295 24.65 -29.79 -21.53
CA LEU A 295 23.47 -29.27 -22.24
C LEU A 295 22.14 -29.48 -21.47
N THR A 296 22.00 -30.55 -20.67
CA THR A 296 20.82 -30.73 -19.80
C THR A 296 20.90 -29.93 -18.51
N GLY A 297 22.10 -29.67 -17.98
CA GLY A 297 22.33 -28.76 -16.85
C GLY A 297 21.99 -27.31 -17.21
N GLU A 298 22.53 -26.82 -18.33
CA GLU A 298 22.25 -25.47 -18.84
C GLU A 298 20.75 -25.27 -19.14
N LYS A 299 20.09 -26.26 -19.76
CA LYS A 299 18.63 -26.21 -19.98
C LYS A 299 17.81 -26.20 -18.68
N LYS A 300 18.26 -26.91 -17.63
CA LYS A 300 17.61 -26.88 -16.31
C LYS A 300 17.79 -25.52 -15.63
N GLU A 301 18.99 -24.95 -15.68
CA GLU A 301 19.27 -23.62 -15.11
C GLU A 301 18.49 -22.51 -15.83
N ASP A 302 18.38 -22.56 -17.15
CA ASP A 302 17.59 -21.60 -17.93
C ASP A 302 16.09 -21.73 -17.66
N GLN A 303 15.61 -22.95 -17.45
CA GLN A 303 14.21 -23.22 -17.09
C GLN A 303 13.92 -22.74 -15.67
N GLU A 304 14.86 -22.91 -14.73
CA GLU A 304 14.77 -22.42 -13.36
C GLU A 304 14.78 -20.88 -13.31
N LYS A 305 15.68 -20.22 -14.07
CA LYS A 305 15.70 -18.75 -14.21
C LYS A 305 14.37 -18.20 -14.75
N LYS A 306 13.85 -18.76 -15.84
CA LYS A 306 12.53 -18.36 -16.40
C LYS A 306 11.39 -18.56 -15.41
N SER A 307 11.42 -19.64 -14.62
CA SER A 307 10.42 -19.89 -13.58
C SER A 307 10.48 -18.84 -12.46
N LYS A 308 11.69 -18.44 -12.07
CA LYS A 308 11.95 -17.43 -11.05
C LYS A 308 11.49 -16.04 -11.51
N GLU A 309 11.80 -15.66 -12.76
CA GLU A 309 11.34 -14.41 -13.36
C GLU A 309 9.82 -14.33 -13.42
N LYS A 310 9.15 -15.38 -13.91
CA LYS A 310 7.67 -15.44 -13.95
C LYS A 310 7.07 -15.29 -12.55
N ARG A 311 7.71 -15.85 -11.52
CA ARG A 311 7.28 -15.72 -10.13
C ARG A 311 7.42 -14.30 -9.60
N GLU A 312 8.54 -13.63 -9.87
CA GLU A 312 8.73 -12.24 -9.46
C GLU A 312 7.75 -11.31 -10.18
N GLN A 313 7.49 -11.53 -11.47
CA GLN A 313 6.43 -10.81 -12.20
C GLN A 313 5.05 -11.03 -11.58
N ARG A 314 4.74 -12.25 -11.17
CA ARG A 314 3.47 -12.60 -10.50
C ARG A 314 3.34 -11.92 -9.13
N LYS A 315 4.42 -11.90 -8.33
CA LYS A 315 4.45 -11.18 -7.04
C LYS A 315 4.27 -9.69 -7.23
N GLU A 316 4.96 -9.08 -8.20
CA GLU A 316 4.82 -7.65 -8.50
C GLU A 316 3.41 -7.30 -8.99
N TYR A 317 2.80 -8.19 -9.80
CA TYR A 317 1.39 -8.06 -10.19
C TYR A 317 0.47 -8.05 -8.96
N PHE A 318 0.60 -9.02 -8.05
CA PHE A 318 -0.22 -9.04 -6.84
C PHE A 318 0.03 -7.84 -5.93
N LYS A 319 1.28 -7.41 -5.77
CA LYS A 319 1.64 -6.19 -5.03
C LYS A 319 0.88 -4.99 -5.60
N ARG A 320 0.94 -4.82 -6.93
CA ARG A 320 0.25 -3.75 -7.65
C ARG A 320 -1.27 -3.81 -7.49
N GLU A 321 -1.88 -4.98 -7.60
CA GLU A 321 -3.34 -5.13 -7.44
C GLU A 321 -3.81 -4.89 -5.99
N MET A 322 -3.05 -5.37 -5.01
CA MET A 322 -3.32 -5.11 -3.59
C MET A 322 -3.26 -3.61 -3.27
N GLU A 323 -2.32 -2.89 -3.88
CA GLU A 323 -2.21 -1.45 -3.68
C GLU A 323 -3.33 -0.68 -4.36
N LYS A 324 -3.79 -1.09 -5.56
CA LYS A 324 -4.96 -0.47 -6.19
C LYS A 324 -6.22 -0.53 -5.31
N ARG A 325 -6.31 -1.55 -4.44
CA ARG A 325 -7.43 -1.78 -3.51
C ARG A 325 -7.07 -1.26 -2.11
N SER A 326 -6.72 0.02 -2.02
CA SER A 326 -6.53 0.69 -0.72
C SER A 326 -7.88 1.07 -0.13
N ILE A 327 -8.13 0.64 1.10
CA ILE A 327 -9.36 0.95 1.84
C ILE A 327 -9.17 2.23 2.66
N ARG A 328 -7.99 2.40 3.25
CA ARG A 328 -7.57 3.57 4.02
C ARG A 328 -6.07 3.79 3.88
N THR A 329 -5.61 5.03 3.93
CA THR A 329 -4.20 5.35 4.09
C THR A 329 -3.77 5.06 5.53
N ASN A 330 -2.87 4.11 5.70
CA ASN A 330 -2.28 3.77 7.00
C ASN A 330 -0.90 4.43 7.12
N PRO A 331 -0.48 4.79 8.35
CA PRO A 331 0.87 5.28 8.57
C PRO A 331 1.89 4.19 8.21
N LEU A 332 3.03 4.61 7.66
CA LEU A 332 4.19 3.77 7.37
C LEU A 332 4.81 3.21 8.66
N GLY A 333 4.71 3.93 9.77
CA GLY A 333 5.28 3.53 11.04
C GLY A 333 5.44 4.71 11.99
N LYS A 334 6.15 4.46 13.09
CA LYS A 334 6.51 5.46 14.09
C LYS A 334 8.02 5.49 14.30
N ASP A 335 8.54 6.64 14.71
CA ASP A 335 9.92 6.75 15.19
C ASP A 335 10.02 6.56 16.71
N ARG A 336 11.23 6.76 17.26
CA ARG A 336 11.50 6.72 18.71
C ARG A 336 10.67 7.71 19.53
N ASP A 337 10.26 8.83 18.94
CA ASP A 337 9.49 9.91 19.56
C ASP A 337 7.98 9.76 19.35
N TYR A 338 7.55 8.61 18.81
CA TYR A 338 6.17 8.27 18.47
C TYR A 338 5.54 9.14 17.37
N ASN A 339 6.36 9.88 16.60
CA ASN A 339 5.88 10.60 15.42
C ASN A 339 5.45 9.60 14.35
N ARG A 340 4.29 9.81 13.75
CA ARG A 340 3.72 8.93 12.72
C ARG A 340 4.11 9.44 11.35
N TYR A 341 4.56 8.51 10.51
CA TYR A 341 4.94 8.80 9.13
C TYR A 341 3.83 8.33 8.20
N TRP A 342 3.41 9.17 7.26
CA TRP A 342 2.32 8.92 6.35
C TRP A 342 2.79 9.08 4.91
N TRP A 343 2.32 8.24 4.00
CA TRP A 343 2.59 8.39 2.58
C TRP A 343 1.30 8.26 1.77
N PHE A 344 0.89 9.39 1.19
CA PHE A 344 -0.30 9.47 0.35
C PHE A 344 0.10 9.26 -1.10
N ARG A 345 -0.39 8.17 -1.70
CA ARG A 345 0.08 7.71 -3.03
C ARG A 345 -0.14 8.72 -4.17
N ARG A 346 -1.12 9.63 -4.03
CA ARG A 346 -1.45 10.63 -5.05
C ARG A 346 -0.67 11.94 -4.91
N ASP A 347 -0.07 12.18 -3.75
CA ASP A 347 0.73 13.37 -3.48
C ASP A 347 2.24 13.06 -3.58
N GLY A 348 2.65 11.90 -3.07
CA GLY A 348 4.02 11.40 -3.18
C GLY A 348 4.93 11.82 -2.03
N ARG A 349 4.65 12.91 -1.32
CA ARG A 349 5.43 13.34 -0.15
C ARG A 349 5.25 12.38 1.03
N ILE A 350 6.24 12.38 1.92
CA ILE A 350 6.15 11.72 3.23
C ILE A 350 5.74 12.78 4.24
N PHE A 351 4.60 12.60 4.89
CA PHE A 351 4.13 13.48 5.96
C PHE A 351 4.52 12.92 7.31
N VAL A 352 4.81 13.80 8.26
CA VAL A 352 5.16 13.47 9.63
C VAL A 352 4.16 14.15 10.54
N GLU A 353 3.49 13.37 11.37
CA GLU A 353 2.56 13.83 12.38
C GLU A 353 3.19 13.60 13.75
N SER A 354 3.19 14.63 14.61
CA SER A 354 3.70 14.48 15.97
C SER A 354 2.88 13.47 16.77
N SER A 355 3.48 12.93 17.83
CA SER A 355 2.83 11.97 18.73
C SER A 355 1.50 12.48 19.29
N ASP A 356 1.41 13.79 19.56
CA ASP A 356 0.22 14.50 20.07
C ASP A 356 -0.75 15.01 18.97
N SER A 357 -0.49 14.71 17.70
CA SER A 357 -1.29 15.16 16.54
C SER A 357 -1.36 16.67 16.32
N LYS A 358 -0.60 17.48 17.05
CA LYS A 358 -0.67 18.95 16.96
C LYS A 358 0.27 19.56 15.94
N GLN A 359 1.28 18.81 15.49
CA GLN A 359 2.30 19.30 14.57
C GLN A 359 2.39 18.36 13.38
N TRP A 360 2.49 18.98 12.21
CA TRP A 360 2.67 18.30 10.95
C TRP A 360 3.89 18.86 10.23
N GLY A 361 4.53 18.01 9.45
CA GLY A 361 5.56 18.38 8.49
C GLY A 361 5.59 17.40 7.32
N TYR A 362 6.44 17.68 6.34
CA TYR A 362 6.65 16.76 5.22
C TYR A 362 8.08 16.78 4.69
N TYR A 363 8.46 15.68 4.04
CA TYR A 363 9.65 15.57 3.19
C TYR A 363 9.20 15.56 1.73
N CYS A 364 9.85 16.39 0.91
CA CYS A 364 9.49 16.59 -0.49
C CYS A 364 10.65 16.34 -1.47
N ALA A 365 11.86 16.09 -0.97
CA ALA A 365 13.02 15.71 -1.75
C ALA A 365 13.45 14.26 -1.47
N LYS A 366 14.04 13.61 -2.47
CA LYS A 366 14.54 12.24 -2.33
C LYS A 366 15.65 12.18 -1.28
N GLU A 367 16.51 13.18 -1.28
CA GLU A 367 17.69 13.30 -0.41
C GLU A 367 17.26 13.41 1.07
N GLU A 368 16.15 14.09 1.35
CA GLU A 368 15.57 14.14 2.70
C GLU A 368 15.08 12.76 3.15
N VAL A 369 14.46 11.98 2.25
CA VAL A 369 14.02 10.62 2.57
C VAL A 369 15.21 9.68 2.76
N ASP A 370 16.27 9.83 1.96
CA ASP A 370 17.51 9.06 2.11
C ASP A 370 18.17 9.33 3.46
N ALA A 371 18.24 10.60 3.87
CA ALA A 371 18.76 11.01 5.17
C ALA A 371 17.86 10.52 6.33
N LEU A 372 16.53 10.57 6.17
CA LEU A 372 15.60 10.00 7.14
C LEU A 372 15.88 8.52 7.35
N MET A 373 15.93 7.73 6.27
CA MET A 373 16.17 6.29 6.34
C MET A 373 17.53 5.97 6.98
N SER A 374 18.55 6.77 6.70
CA SER A 374 19.90 6.62 7.28
C SER A 374 19.99 7.03 8.75
N SER A 375 18.99 7.77 9.27
CA SER A 375 18.90 8.19 10.68
C SER A 375 18.17 7.18 11.59
N LEU A 376 17.47 6.20 11.02
CA LEU A 376 16.67 5.23 11.78
C LEU A 376 17.55 4.13 12.38
N ASN A 377 17.31 3.79 13.65
CA ASN A 377 18.04 2.74 14.35
C ASN A 377 17.27 1.41 14.33
N PRO A 378 17.72 0.39 13.57
CA PRO A 378 17.04 -0.90 13.46
C PRO A 378 17.09 -1.75 14.74
N LYS A 379 17.85 -1.33 15.77
CA LYS A 379 17.81 -1.95 17.10
C LYS A 379 16.51 -1.62 17.85
N GLY A 380 15.85 -0.52 17.50
CA GLY A 380 14.55 -0.12 18.05
C GLY A 380 13.41 -0.83 17.33
N GLU A 381 12.40 -1.28 18.06
CA GLU A 381 11.22 -1.95 17.50
C GLU A 381 10.47 -1.05 16.50
N ARG A 382 10.23 0.22 16.86
CA ARG A 382 9.44 1.16 16.05
C ARG A 382 10.23 1.61 14.83
N GLU A 383 11.48 2.04 15.02
CA GLU A 383 12.32 2.51 13.94
C GLU A 383 12.68 1.39 12.95
N ARG A 384 12.87 0.15 13.41
CA ARG A 384 13.02 -1.00 12.51
C ARG A 384 11.77 -1.24 11.67
N ALA A 385 10.59 -1.19 12.27
CA ALA A 385 9.33 -1.37 11.55
C ALA A 385 9.10 -0.26 10.52
N LEU A 386 9.39 1.00 10.89
CA LEU A 386 9.32 2.15 9.98
C LEU A 386 10.32 2.02 8.84
N GLN A 387 11.57 1.64 9.12
CA GLN A 387 12.61 1.43 8.12
C GLN A 387 12.19 0.35 7.10
N GLN A 388 11.68 -0.79 7.55
CA GLN A 388 11.20 -1.85 6.67
C GLN A 388 10.06 -1.40 5.75
N GLN A 389 9.11 -0.60 6.26
CA GLN A 389 8.05 -0.05 5.41
C GLN A 389 8.59 1.00 4.42
N LEU A 390 9.51 1.87 4.85
CA LEU A 390 10.16 2.84 3.97
C LEU A 390 10.90 2.12 2.84
N GLU A 391 11.74 1.12 3.14
CA GLU A 391 12.45 0.32 2.14
C GLU A 391 11.50 -0.35 1.15
N LYS A 392 10.37 -0.89 1.63
CA LYS A 392 9.35 -1.55 0.81
C LYS A 392 8.70 -0.62 -0.23
N PHE A 393 8.50 0.65 0.15
CA PHE A 393 7.85 1.67 -0.69
C PHE A 393 8.84 2.63 -1.37
N TYR A 394 10.11 2.60 -0.99
CA TYR A 394 11.16 3.52 -1.43
C TYR A 394 11.25 3.68 -2.95
N PRO A 395 11.25 2.60 -3.78
CA PRO A 395 11.32 2.77 -5.23
C PRO A 395 10.20 3.65 -5.80
N ARG A 396 9.02 3.63 -5.18
CA ARG A 396 7.86 4.42 -5.60
C ARG A 396 7.86 5.82 -5.04
N ILE A 397 8.19 5.95 -3.76
CA ILE A 397 8.39 7.26 -3.11
C ILE A 397 9.42 8.06 -3.91
N SER A 398 10.60 7.48 -4.15
CA SER A 398 11.67 8.10 -4.94
C SER A 398 11.22 8.47 -6.35
N LEU A 399 10.45 7.61 -7.03
CA LEU A 399 9.96 7.89 -8.38
C LEU A 399 8.99 9.09 -8.39
N GLU A 400 8.03 9.15 -7.46
CA GLU A 400 7.06 10.25 -7.42
C GLU A 400 7.71 11.56 -6.98
N LEU A 401 8.62 11.53 -6.00
CA LEU A 401 9.38 12.72 -5.58
C LEU A 401 10.25 13.28 -6.71
N GLN A 402 10.95 12.42 -7.46
CA GLN A 402 11.74 12.84 -8.62
C GLN A 402 10.86 13.42 -9.73
N LYS A 403 9.71 12.79 -10.02
CA LYS A 403 8.75 13.30 -11.01
C LYS A 403 8.24 14.67 -10.61
N ARG A 404 7.83 14.83 -9.34
CA ARG A 404 7.38 16.11 -8.79
C ARG A 404 8.46 17.19 -8.87
N SER A 405 9.70 16.86 -8.49
CA SER A 405 10.84 17.77 -8.59
C SER A 405 11.08 18.24 -10.03
N LYS A 406 11.01 17.32 -11.01
CA LYS A 406 11.09 17.65 -12.44
C LYS A 406 9.94 18.53 -12.90
N ASP A 407 8.71 18.21 -12.52
CA ASP A 407 7.52 19.00 -12.89
C ASP A 407 7.61 20.42 -12.31
N LEU A 408 8.09 20.56 -11.07
CA LEU A 408 8.32 21.85 -10.43
C LEU A 408 9.43 22.64 -11.15
N ALA A 409 10.56 22.00 -11.45
CA ALA A 409 11.65 22.62 -12.20
C ALA A 409 11.22 23.07 -13.60
N GLN A 410 10.39 22.27 -14.28
CA GLN A 410 9.81 22.63 -15.58
C GLN A 410 8.87 23.83 -15.47
N LYS A 411 8.02 23.90 -14.44
CA LYS A 411 7.15 25.06 -14.18
C LYS A 411 7.98 26.32 -13.94
N ILE A 412 8.98 26.24 -13.06
CA ILE A 412 9.88 27.36 -12.77
C ILE A 412 10.63 27.82 -14.03
N ALA A 413 11.19 26.88 -14.80
CA ALA A 413 11.90 27.22 -16.04
C ALA A 413 10.96 27.85 -17.09
N LEU A 414 9.73 27.36 -17.20
CA LEU A 414 8.70 27.95 -18.08
C LEU A 414 8.34 29.37 -17.62
N GLU A 415 8.15 29.58 -16.32
CA GLU A 415 7.89 30.89 -15.72
C GLU A 415 9.04 31.86 -15.97
N GLU A 416 10.28 31.43 -15.73
CA GLU A 416 11.48 32.24 -15.95
C GLU A 416 11.66 32.60 -17.44
N ALA A 417 11.46 31.63 -18.35
CA ALA A 417 11.53 31.86 -19.79
C ALA A 417 10.44 32.84 -20.27
N VAL A 418 9.25 32.79 -19.66
CA VAL A 418 8.15 33.71 -19.96
C VAL A 418 8.41 35.09 -19.35
N LEU A 419 8.94 35.19 -18.13
CA LEU A 419 9.32 36.45 -17.49
C LEU A 419 10.32 37.20 -18.38
N ARG A 420 11.35 36.49 -18.87
CA ARG A 420 12.33 37.02 -19.83
C ARG A 420 11.67 37.53 -21.12
N ARG A 421 10.64 36.85 -21.64
CA ARG A 421 9.87 37.29 -22.83
C ARG A 421 8.96 38.49 -22.54
N SER A 422 8.34 38.57 -21.36
CA SER A 422 7.47 39.67 -20.91
C SER A 422 8.25 40.97 -20.64
N THR A 423 9.50 40.89 -20.18
CA THR A 423 10.39 42.07 -20.14
C THR A 423 10.71 42.62 -21.53
N ARG A 424 10.67 41.76 -22.57
CA ARG A 424 10.98 42.14 -23.97
C ARG A 424 9.75 42.65 -24.74
N VAL A 425 8.56 42.22 -24.35
CA VAL A 425 7.27 42.59 -24.96
C VAL A 425 6.32 42.85 -23.79
N ARG A 426 5.80 44.07 -23.62
CA ARG A 426 4.80 44.45 -22.59
C ARG A 426 3.53 43.59 -22.70
N ALA A 427 3.63 42.33 -22.28
CA ALA A 427 2.57 41.36 -22.25
C ALA A 427 1.84 41.49 -20.91
N PRO A 428 0.51 41.25 -20.88
CA PRO A 428 -0.26 41.32 -19.64
C PRO A 428 0.29 40.33 -18.59
N PRO A 429 0.16 40.64 -17.28
CA PRO A 429 0.63 39.77 -16.21
C PRO A 429 -0.01 38.39 -16.33
N ARG A 430 0.80 37.31 -16.26
CA ARG A 430 0.28 35.94 -16.23
C ARG A 430 -0.11 35.53 -14.82
N GLU A 431 -1.10 34.63 -14.77
CA GLU A 431 -1.72 34.10 -13.56
C GLU A 431 -0.74 33.25 -12.74
N ASN A 432 -0.74 33.46 -11.42
CA ASN A 432 0.07 32.74 -10.44
C ASN A 432 -0.26 31.22 -10.49
N PRO A 433 0.72 30.30 -10.53
CA PRO A 433 0.48 28.85 -10.44
C PRO A 433 -0.32 28.45 -9.20
N ALA A 434 -0.20 29.19 -8.10
CA ALA A 434 -1.04 29.03 -6.92
C ALA A 434 -2.54 29.19 -7.22
N ASN A 435 -2.89 29.83 -8.34
CA ASN A 435 -4.27 30.03 -8.81
C ASN A 435 -4.75 28.93 -9.79
N ALA A 436 -3.99 27.84 -9.99
CA ALA A 436 -4.40 26.76 -10.89
C ALA A 436 -5.77 26.16 -10.52
N PHE A 437 -6.09 26.09 -9.22
CA PHE A 437 -7.39 25.67 -8.71
C PHE A 437 -8.57 26.52 -9.22
N LEU A 438 -8.36 27.80 -9.59
CA LEU A 438 -9.41 28.65 -10.18
C LEU A 438 -9.88 28.18 -11.55
N LYS A 439 -9.07 27.36 -12.22
CA LYS A 439 -9.37 26.76 -13.53
C LYS A 439 -9.84 25.32 -13.41
N TYR A 440 -10.12 24.85 -12.20
CA TYR A 440 -10.63 23.50 -11.99
C TYR A 440 -11.91 23.29 -12.79
N VAL A 441 -11.96 22.18 -13.54
CA VAL A 441 -13.14 21.76 -14.29
C VAL A 441 -13.42 20.30 -13.94
N ASN A 442 -14.61 20.04 -13.41
CA ASN A 442 -15.07 18.69 -13.15
C ASN A 442 -15.50 18.00 -14.46
N LYS A 443 -14.60 17.25 -15.09
CA LYS A 443 -14.86 16.56 -16.37
C LYS A 443 -15.70 15.29 -16.26
N TRP A 444 -16.06 14.87 -15.05
CA TRP A 444 -16.97 13.73 -14.80
C TRP A 444 -18.38 14.16 -14.44
N LYS A 445 -18.65 15.46 -14.47
CA LYS A 445 -20.00 15.97 -14.27
C LYS A 445 -20.84 15.58 -15.48
N GLU A 446 -21.84 14.74 -15.27
CA GLU A 446 -22.94 14.53 -16.22
C GLU A 446 -23.86 15.77 -16.15
N ASP A 447 -24.25 16.32 -17.30
CA ASP A 447 -25.05 17.56 -17.43
C ASP A 447 -26.47 17.48 -16.80
#